data_AF-A0A962M429-F1
#
_entry.id   AF-A0A962M429-F1
#
_cell.length_a   1.000
_cell.length_b   1.000
_cell.length_c   1.000
_cell.angle_alpha   90.00
_cell.angle_beta   90.00
_cell.angle_gamma   90.00
#
_symmetry.space_group_name_H-M   'P 1'
#
loop_
_entity.id
_entity.type
_entity.pdbx_description
1 polymer ?
#
loop_
_entity_poly.entity_id
_entity_poly.type
_entity_poly.pdbx_seq_one_letter_code
_entity_poly.pdbx_strand_id
1 'polypeptide(L)'
;MSEPINKYEYFFEFWGQAENVIASELGTENKKFWFDTKEDVETFKTKVYKIAKKHKQTIVSNIYEGTNVRYETIAKMVMVLPNGKKYPFEYNFGFAYPEESAEFMFFDGNYCCDCNRSSFLSKQYSEISEMECGYTIQIEDFKVVFQKQLN
;
A
#
# COMPACT_ATOMS: atom_id res chain seq x y z
N MET A 1 5.21 -17.45 24.81
CA MET A 1 5.77 -16.94 23.54
C MET A 1 5.93 -15.44 23.73
N SER A 2 7.14 -14.91 23.74
CA SER A 2 7.37 -13.47 23.78
C SER A 2 6.80 -12.87 22.50
N GLU A 3 5.94 -11.88 22.60
CA GLU A 3 5.55 -11.07 21.44
C GLU A 3 6.83 -10.59 20.74
N PRO A 4 6.91 -10.67 19.40
CA PRO A 4 8.05 -10.10 18.70
C PRO A 4 8.08 -8.62 19.07
N ILE A 5 9.21 -8.18 19.66
CA ILE A 5 9.47 -6.76 19.87
C ILE A 5 9.46 -6.15 18.47
N ASN A 6 8.36 -5.52 18.07
CA ASN A 6 8.30 -4.87 16.77
C ASN A 6 9.27 -3.69 16.82
N LYS A 7 10.41 -3.88 16.17
CA LYS A 7 11.47 -2.88 16.08
C LYS A 7 10.92 -1.64 15.38
N TYR A 8 11.14 -0.48 15.98
CA TYR A 8 10.85 0.78 15.30
C TYR A 8 11.86 0.98 14.18
N GLU A 9 11.38 1.11 12.95
CA GLU A 9 12.21 1.22 11.76
C GLU A 9 11.68 2.32 10.84
N TYR A 10 12.48 2.65 9.83
CA TYR A 10 12.19 3.64 8.80
C TYR A 10 12.11 2.95 7.44
N PHE A 11 11.08 3.26 6.67
CA PHE A 11 10.87 2.78 5.31
C PHE A 11 10.94 3.95 4.33
N PHE A 12 11.83 3.83 3.35
CA PHE A 12 11.96 4.78 2.25
C PHE A 12 11.55 4.11 0.95
N GLU A 13 10.66 4.78 0.23
CA GLU A 13 10.35 4.45 -1.15
C GLU A 13 10.42 5.67 -2.05
N PHE A 14 10.77 5.42 -3.32
CA PHE A 14 10.79 6.45 -4.34
C PHE A 14 10.29 5.91 -5.68
N TRP A 15 9.79 6.84 -6.51
CA TRP A 15 9.37 6.56 -7.88
C TRP A 15 9.58 7.79 -8.77
N GLY A 16 9.52 7.58 -10.09
CA GLY A 16 9.56 8.67 -11.07
C GLY A 16 10.58 8.49 -12.19
N GLN A 17 11.08 9.60 -12.73
CA GLN A 17 11.88 9.60 -13.96
C GLN A 17 13.30 9.03 -13.77
N ALA A 18 13.85 9.13 -12.56
CA ALA A 18 15.23 8.78 -12.28
C ALA A 18 15.45 7.32 -11.83
N GLU A 19 14.42 6.47 -11.85
CA GLU A 19 14.50 5.11 -11.32
C GLU A 19 15.63 4.28 -11.93
N ASN A 20 15.77 4.31 -13.27
CA ASN A 20 16.78 3.52 -13.97
C ASN A 20 18.21 4.01 -13.67
N VAL A 21 18.43 5.33 -13.59
CA VAL A 21 19.77 5.87 -13.28
C VAL A 21 20.13 5.66 -11.82
N ILE A 22 19.15 5.74 -10.92
CA ILE A 22 19.34 5.41 -9.50
C ILE A 22 19.65 3.92 -9.34
N ALA A 23 18.92 3.05 -10.03
CA ALA A 23 19.16 1.61 -9.97
C ALA A 23 20.57 1.25 -10.45
N SER A 24 21.01 1.88 -11.55
CA SER A 24 22.38 1.71 -12.07
C SER A 24 23.46 2.21 -11.10
N GLU A 25 23.26 3.35 -10.42
CA GLU A 25 24.25 3.90 -9.48
C GLU A 25 24.22 3.23 -8.09
N LEU A 26 23.08 2.65 -7.69
CA LEU A 26 22.95 1.88 -6.45
C LEU A 26 23.29 0.39 -6.60
N GLY A 27 23.29 -0.13 -7.82
CA GLY A 27 23.50 -1.56 -8.09
C GLY A 27 22.30 -2.43 -7.71
N THR A 28 21.08 -1.86 -7.69
CA THR A 28 19.85 -2.59 -7.36
C THR A 28 18.64 -1.95 -8.01
N GLU A 29 17.71 -2.76 -8.51
CA GLU A 29 16.40 -2.28 -9.01
C GLU A 29 15.39 -2.04 -7.88
N ASN A 30 15.75 -2.37 -6.63
CA ASN A 30 14.90 -2.14 -5.48
C ASN A 30 14.62 -0.64 -5.32
N LYS A 31 13.36 -0.31 -5.09
CA LYS A 31 12.89 1.06 -4.82
C LYS A 31 12.42 1.25 -3.38
N LYS A 32 12.44 0.17 -2.59
CA LYS A 32 11.94 0.07 -1.23
C LYS A 32 13.10 -0.32 -0.31
N PHE A 33 13.38 0.51 0.69
CA PHE A 33 14.53 0.36 1.57
C PHE A 33 14.13 0.57 3.02
N TRP A 34 14.71 -0.23 3.92
CA TRP A 34 14.42 -0.16 5.35
C TRP A 34 15.69 0.15 6.14
N PHE A 35 15.55 1.00 7.15
CA PHE A 35 16.64 1.51 7.96
C PHE A 35 16.28 1.44 9.45
N ASP A 36 17.29 1.26 10.28
CA ASP A 36 17.14 1.20 11.72
C ASP A 36 17.06 2.59 12.36
N THR A 37 17.66 3.59 11.70
CA THR A 37 17.79 4.94 12.25
C THR A 37 17.29 5.99 11.27
N LYS A 38 16.84 7.12 11.85
CA LYS A 38 16.47 8.31 11.08
C LYS A 38 17.63 8.90 10.29
N GLU A 39 18.84 8.81 10.83
CA GLU A 39 20.05 9.34 10.21
C GLU A 39 20.39 8.56 8.93
N ASP A 40 20.29 7.24 8.97
CA ASP A 40 20.56 6.38 7.82
C ASP A 40 19.58 6.63 6.67
N VAL A 41 18.27 6.74 6.97
CA VAL A 41 17.26 6.98 5.95
C VAL A 41 17.41 8.36 5.30
N GLU A 42 17.73 9.41 6.07
CA GLU A 42 17.95 10.75 5.52
C GLU A 42 19.25 10.85 4.72
N THR A 43 20.30 10.15 5.16
CA THR A 43 21.56 10.01 4.42
C THR A 43 21.31 9.32 3.07
N PHE A 44 20.57 8.21 3.09
CA PHE A 44 20.22 7.48 1.88
C PHE A 44 19.34 8.31 0.93
N LYS A 45 18.28 8.93 1.44
CA LYS A 45 17.43 9.86 0.68
C LYS A 45 18.26 10.95 0.00
N THR A 46 19.19 11.57 0.74
CA THR A 46 20.08 12.60 0.18
C THR A 46 20.92 12.05 -0.97
N LYS A 47 21.45 10.81 -0.86
CA LYS A 47 22.18 10.13 -1.94
C LYS A 47 21.29 9.94 -3.17
N VAL A 48 20.07 9.44 -3.00
CA VAL A 48 19.09 9.22 -4.09
C VAL A 48 18.75 10.52 -4.81
N TYR A 49 18.46 11.59 -4.08
CA TYR A 49 18.20 12.92 -4.66
C TYR A 49 19.41 13.52 -5.37
N LYS A 50 20.64 13.29 -4.87
CA LYS A 50 21.87 13.73 -5.56
C LYS A 50 22.04 13.03 -6.91
N ILE A 51 21.75 11.73 -7.00
CA ILE A 51 21.77 10.98 -8.26
C ILE A 51 20.74 11.55 -9.23
N ALA A 52 19.48 11.71 -8.80
CA ALA A 52 18.42 12.29 -9.64
C ALA A 52 18.80 13.69 -10.16
N LYS A 53 19.33 14.56 -9.29
CA LYS A 53 19.77 15.91 -9.65
C LYS A 53 20.94 15.90 -10.65
N LYS A 54 21.93 15.02 -10.48
CA LYS A 54 23.08 14.86 -11.39
C LYS A 54 22.61 14.56 -12.82
N HIS A 55 21.55 13.76 -12.97
CA HIS A 55 20.96 13.40 -14.26
C HIS A 55 19.83 14.33 -14.73
N LYS A 56 19.56 15.42 -13.99
CA LYS A 56 18.45 16.36 -14.27
C LYS A 56 17.08 15.68 -14.38
N GLN A 57 16.86 14.63 -13.59
CA GLN A 57 15.61 13.89 -13.52
C GLN A 57 14.94 14.09 -12.16
N THR A 58 13.62 13.95 -12.14
CA THR A 58 12.81 14.15 -10.93
C THR A 58 12.42 12.81 -10.33
N ILE A 59 12.37 12.79 -8.99
CA ILE A 59 11.78 11.70 -8.21
C ILE A 59 10.78 12.28 -7.21
N VAL A 60 9.82 11.44 -6.85
CA VAL A 60 9.01 11.61 -5.64
C VAL A 60 9.44 10.51 -4.68
N SER A 61 9.43 10.79 -3.38
CA SER A 61 9.75 9.81 -2.36
C SER A 61 8.92 10.05 -1.12
N ASN A 62 8.65 8.97 -0.38
CA ASN A 62 8.08 9.02 0.95
C ASN A 62 9.02 8.35 1.96
N ILE A 63 8.96 8.84 3.20
CA ILE A 63 9.53 8.17 4.36
C ILE A 63 8.37 7.86 5.31
N TYR A 64 8.30 6.60 5.72
CA TYR A 64 7.41 6.11 6.75
C TYR A 64 8.25 5.65 7.94
N GLU A 65 7.70 5.73 9.14
CA GLU A 65 8.36 5.28 10.37
C GLU A 65 7.35 4.55 11.25
N GLY A 66 7.82 3.54 11.98
CA GLY A 66 6.96 2.77 12.87
C GLY A 66 7.39 1.32 13.03
N THR A 67 6.60 0.59 13.80
CA THR A 67 6.86 -0.81 14.17
C THR A 67 6.45 -1.81 13.09
N ASN A 68 5.59 -1.39 12.15
CA ASN A 68 4.99 -2.25 11.14
C ASN A 68 5.43 -1.90 9.71
N VAL A 69 6.45 -1.06 9.53
CA VAL A 69 6.86 -0.56 8.20
C VAL A 69 7.39 -1.63 7.25
N ARG A 70 7.70 -2.84 7.76
CA ARG A 70 8.10 -4.03 6.98
C ARG A 70 6.94 -4.94 6.59
N TYR A 71 5.73 -4.62 7.01
CA TYR A 71 4.55 -5.44 6.73
C TYR A 71 3.68 -4.73 5.70
N GLU A 72 3.14 -5.51 4.77
CA GLU A 72 2.11 -5.05 3.87
C GLU A 72 0.79 -4.98 4.63
N THR A 73 0.07 -3.87 4.46
CA THR A 73 -1.27 -3.66 5.01
C THR A 73 -2.28 -4.21 4.02
N ILE A 74 -2.96 -5.28 4.39
CA ILE A 74 -3.92 -5.97 3.53
C ILE A 74 -5.31 -5.92 4.18
N ALA A 75 -6.27 -5.30 3.49
CA ALA A 75 -7.67 -5.38 3.89
C ALA A 75 -8.31 -6.63 3.27
N LYS A 76 -8.95 -7.44 4.10
CA LYS A 76 -9.70 -8.63 3.70
C LYS A 76 -11.15 -8.47 4.12
N MET A 77 -12.08 -8.79 3.22
CA MET A 77 -13.51 -8.64 3.48
C MET A 77 -14.34 -9.56 2.56
N VAL A 78 -15.64 -9.58 2.79
CA VAL A 78 -16.61 -10.17 1.87
C VAL A 78 -17.55 -9.07 1.39
N MET A 79 -17.61 -8.85 0.08
CA MET A 79 -18.59 -7.94 -0.51
C MET A 79 -19.85 -8.71 -0.89
N VAL A 80 -21.00 -8.24 -0.42
CA VAL A 80 -22.30 -8.85 -0.67
C VAL A 80 -23.08 -7.98 -1.64
N LEU A 81 -23.37 -8.55 -2.82
CA LEU A 81 -24.16 -7.88 -3.85
C LEU A 81 -25.65 -7.82 -3.46
N PRO A 82 -26.47 -6.98 -4.11
CA PRO A 82 -27.88 -6.80 -3.74
C PRO A 82 -28.73 -8.06 -3.95
N ASN A 83 -28.27 -8.98 -4.80
CA ASN A 83 -28.88 -10.29 -5.00
C ASN A 83 -28.44 -11.34 -3.95
N GLY A 84 -27.70 -10.93 -2.92
CA GLY A 84 -27.20 -11.77 -1.83
C GLY A 84 -25.95 -12.58 -2.17
N LYS A 85 -25.39 -12.49 -3.39
CA LYS A 85 -24.15 -13.18 -3.74
C LYS A 85 -22.96 -12.56 -3.01
N LYS A 86 -22.11 -13.43 -2.46
CA LYS A 86 -20.94 -13.06 -1.65
C LYS A 86 -19.66 -13.28 -2.43
N TYR A 87 -18.77 -12.28 -2.39
CA TYR A 87 -17.47 -12.33 -3.04
C TYR A 87 -16.37 -12.00 -2.04
N PRO A 88 -15.41 -12.90 -1.80
CA PRO A 88 -14.25 -12.56 -1.00
C PRO A 88 -13.43 -11.50 -1.74
N PHE A 89 -13.00 -10.47 -1.03
CA PHE A 89 -12.24 -9.38 -1.62
C PHE A 89 -11.01 -9.10 -0.76
N GLU A 90 -9.88 -8.90 -1.43
CA GLU A 90 -8.61 -8.59 -0.81
C GLU A 90 -7.99 -7.39 -1.51
N TYR A 91 -7.55 -6.40 -0.74
CA TYR A 91 -6.86 -5.23 -1.25
C TYR A 91 -5.56 -5.01 -0.49
N ASN A 92 -4.45 -5.05 -1.22
CA ASN A 92 -3.11 -4.80 -0.69
C ASN A 92 -2.76 -3.32 -0.88
N PHE A 93 -2.61 -2.59 0.23
CA PHE A 93 -2.23 -1.18 0.24
C PHE A 93 -0.73 -0.93 0.11
N GLY A 94 0.08 -2.00 0.11
CA GLY A 94 1.53 -1.93 0.20
C GLY A 94 2.00 -1.75 1.64
N PHE A 95 3.24 -1.28 1.78
CA PHE A 95 3.92 -1.17 3.07
C PHE A 95 3.55 0.10 3.83
N ALA A 96 3.57 0.00 5.16
CA ALA A 96 3.43 1.15 6.07
C ALA A 96 2.14 1.96 5.87
N TYR A 97 1.11 1.39 5.24
CA TYR A 97 -0.19 2.03 5.11
C TYR A 97 -0.95 1.91 6.45
N PRO A 98 -1.46 3.01 7.03
CA PRO A 98 -2.13 2.96 8.33
C PRO A 98 -3.41 2.12 8.28
N GLU A 99 -3.63 1.30 9.31
CA GLU A 99 -4.85 0.48 9.45
C GLU A 99 -6.11 1.35 9.39
N GLU A 100 -6.18 2.40 10.20
CA GLU A 100 -7.32 3.33 10.23
C GLU A 100 -7.62 3.97 8.86
N SER A 101 -6.58 4.22 8.04
CA SER A 101 -6.77 4.72 6.68
C SER A 101 -7.32 3.65 5.73
N ALA A 102 -6.95 2.39 5.94
CA ALA A 102 -7.49 1.27 5.17
C ALA A 102 -8.97 1.05 5.53
N GLU A 103 -9.33 1.13 6.81
CA GLU A 103 -10.72 1.10 7.24
C GLU A 103 -11.51 2.25 6.64
N PHE A 104 -10.98 3.47 6.76
CA PHE A 104 -11.59 4.67 6.20
C PHE A 104 -11.93 4.47 4.73
N MET A 105 -11.00 4.00 3.88
CA MET A 105 -11.27 3.79 2.45
C MET A 105 -12.55 2.97 2.15
N PHE A 106 -12.89 1.98 2.98
CA PHE A 106 -14.02 1.10 2.74
C PHE A 106 -15.30 1.52 3.47
N PHE A 107 -15.20 2.19 4.61
CA PHE A 107 -16.38 2.57 5.41
C PHE A 107 -16.72 4.06 5.30
N ASP A 108 -15.75 4.92 4.99
CA ASP A 108 -15.86 6.36 5.05
C ASP A 108 -15.21 7.09 3.83
N GLY A 109 -15.83 8.17 3.38
CA GLY A 109 -15.35 8.94 2.22
C GLY A 109 -15.81 8.39 0.86
N ASN A 110 -15.17 8.84 -0.23
CA ASN A 110 -15.71 8.62 -1.57
C ASN A 110 -15.61 7.17 -2.06
N TYR A 111 -14.58 6.43 -1.60
CA TYR A 111 -14.34 5.04 -2.00
C TYR A 111 -15.32 4.03 -1.39
N CYS A 112 -16.11 4.45 -0.39
CA CYS A 112 -17.14 3.60 0.19
C CYS A 112 -18.43 3.50 -0.66
N CYS A 113 -18.60 4.32 -1.72
CA CYS A 113 -19.79 4.21 -2.57
C CYS A 113 -19.84 2.88 -3.33
N ASP A 114 -21.05 2.39 -3.59
CA ASP A 114 -21.31 1.15 -4.32
C ASP A 114 -20.68 1.14 -5.71
N CYS A 115 -20.55 2.29 -6.39
CA CYS A 115 -19.89 2.35 -7.69
C CYS A 115 -18.39 2.03 -7.60
N ASN A 116 -17.71 2.49 -6.56
CA ASN A 116 -16.30 2.17 -6.34
C ASN A 116 -16.13 0.71 -5.92
N ARG A 117 -17.00 0.20 -5.03
CA ARG A 117 -17.00 -1.21 -4.61
C ARG A 117 -17.24 -2.16 -5.79
N SER A 118 -18.22 -1.86 -6.65
CA SER A 118 -18.46 -2.66 -7.85
C SER A 118 -17.33 -2.56 -8.87
N SER A 119 -16.68 -1.39 -9.01
CA SER A 119 -15.48 -1.27 -9.84
C SER A 119 -14.34 -2.13 -9.33
N PHE A 120 -14.10 -2.17 -8.01
CA PHE A 120 -13.11 -3.08 -7.40
C PHE A 120 -13.42 -4.55 -7.69
N LEU A 121 -14.69 -4.95 -7.53
CA LEU A 121 -15.12 -6.30 -7.83
C LEU A 121 -14.98 -6.65 -9.32
N SER A 122 -15.36 -5.77 -10.24
CA SER A 122 -15.27 -6.01 -11.69
C SER A 122 -13.83 -6.23 -12.18
N LYS A 123 -12.85 -5.63 -11.51
CA LYS A 123 -11.42 -5.82 -11.80
C LYS A 123 -10.91 -7.22 -11.39
N GLN A 124 -11.56 -7.85 -10.43
CA GLN A 124 -11.19 -9.16 -9.89
C GLN A 124 -12.07 -10.30 -10.43
N TYR A 125 -13.33 -10.00 -10.74
CA TYR A 125 -14.37 -10.95 -11.12
C TYR A 125 -15.01 -10.51 -12.44
N SER A 126 -14.68 -11.19 -13.53
CA SER A 126 -15.11 -10.84 -14.89
C SER A 126 -16.63 -10.88 -15.11
N GLU A 127 -17.36 -11.58 -14.25
CA GLU A 127 -18.82 -11.74 -14.29
C GLU A 127 -19.57 -10.59 -13.62
N ILE A 128 -18.86 -9.69 -12.92
CA ILE A 128 -19.44 -8.54 -12.22
C ILE A 128 -19.27 -7.31 -13.09
N SER A 129 -20.39 -6.77 -13.58
CA SER A 129 -20.41 -5.45 -14.20
C SER A 129 -20.32 -4.34 -13.15
N GLU A 130 -19.69 -3.23 -13.50
CA GLU A 130 -19.73 -2.01 -12.68
C GLU A 130 -21.19 -1.57 -12.48
N MET A 131 -21.51 -1.15 -11.26
CA MET A 131 -22.85 -0.74 -10.84
C MET A 131 -22.83 0.75 -10.50
N GLU A 132 -23.99 1.41 -10.57
CA GLU A 132 -24.11 2.80 -10.12
C GLU A 132 -24.15 2.90 -8.58
N CYS A 133 -24.01 4.10 -8.05
CA CYS A 133 -24.24 4.34 -6.62
C CYS A 133 -25.70 4.04 -6.25
N GLY A 134 -25.95 3.53 -5.03
CA GLY A 134 -27.30 3.25 -4.52
C GLY A 134 -27.74 1.79 -4.65
N TYR A 135 -26.90 0.92 -5.23
CA TYR A 135 -27.18 -0.51 -5.32
C TYR A 135 -27.06 -1.22 -3.95
N THR A 136 -26.41 -0.63 -2.95
CA THR A 136 -26.22 -1.17 -1.60
C THR A 136 -25.36 -2.46 -1.58
N ILE A 137 -24.08 -2.33 -1.92
CA ILE A 137 -23.11 -3.40 -1.76
C ILE A 137 -22.65 -3.40 -0.31
N GLN A 138 -22.91 -4.47 0.43
CA GLN A 138 -22.55 -4.57 1.85
C GLN A 138 -21.14 -5.14 2.02
N ILE A 139 -20.49 -4.79 3.13
CA ILE A 139 -19.21 -5.35 3.56
C ILE A 139 -19.45 -6.20 4.80
N GLU A 140 -19.03 -7.46 4.75
CA GLU A 140 -18.99 -8.40 5.86
C GLU A 140 -17.54 -8.83 6.14
N ASP A 141 -17.29 -9.33 7.36
CA ASP A 141 -16.01 -9.94 7.77
C ASP A 141 -14.76 -9.09 7.49
N PHE A 142 -14.88 -7.76 7.57
CA PHE A 142 -13.77 -6.85 7.35
C PHE A 142 -12.70 -7.02 8.44
N LYS A 143 -11.45 -7.13 8.00
CA LYS A 143 -10.26 -7.07 8.85
C LYS A 143 -9.06 -6.55 8.09
N VAL A 144 -8.18 -5.86 8.80
CA VAL A 144 -6.84 -5.53 8.31
C VAL A 144 -5.85 -6.55 8.86
N VAL A 145 -4.96 -7.03 8.00
CA VAL A 145 -3.85 -7.90 8.40
C VAL A 145 -2.53 -7.32 7.92
N PHE A 146 -1.50 -7.49 8.76
CA PHE A 146 -0.13 -7.11 8.45
C PHE A 146 0.66 -8.35 8.03
N GLN A 147 1.00 -8.44 6.75
CA GLN A 147 1.71 -9.59 6.21
C GLN A 147 3.16 -9.22 5.90
N LYS A 148 4.10 -9.98 6.46
CA LYS A 148 5.51 -9.83 6.11
C LYS A 148 5.72 -10.42 4.73
N GLN A 149 6.31 -9.65 3.81
CA GLN A 149 6.72 -10.20 2.52
C GLN A 149 7.84 -11.21 2.79
N LEU A 150 7.60 -12.47 2.47
CA LEU A 150 8.64 -13.50 2.48
C LEU A 150 9.42 -13.31 1.17
N ASN A 151 10.65 -12.79 1.29
CA ASN A 151 11.60 -12.79 0.18
C ASN A 151 12.03 -14.22 -0.15
#